data_AF-A0A7C8GQD4-F1
#
_entry.id   AF-A0A7C8GQD4-F1
#
_cell.length_a   1.000
_cell.length_b   1.000
_cell.length_c   1.000
_cell.angle_alpha   90.00
_cell.angle_beta   90.00
_cell.angle_gamma   90.00
#
_symmetry.space_group_name_H-M   'P 1'
#
loop_
_entity.id
_entity.type
_entity.pdbx_description
1 polymer ?
#
loop_
_entity_poly.entity_id
_entity_poly.type
_entity_poly.pdbx_seq_one_letter_code
_entity_poly.pdbx_strand_id
1 'polypeptide(L)'
;MAGSIYRLFQFIYRLIQMSFYFWVYLIKGLVLYSLLPAVAALWATSRMVIWQQEDMEMKDFFKSHYDKYKQHRWTSFSVVILNIIVLVALFFINQSNHVISLAFVIVCIYLLVLINLNFIYMIYFLITQNHTMKNSFALAFVTAIRRPFRSFIILVLLVSVFMLMVWNLVAFLAFGPCILGVCLNVIFQQLTNNE
;
A
#
# COMPACT_ATOMS: atom_id res chain seq x y z
N MET A 1 -30.66 -12.56 16.06
CA MET A 1 -29.42 -11.93 16.59
C MET A 1 -28.15 -12.76 16.32
N ALA A 2 -28.18 -14.10 16.40
CA ALA A 2 -27.02 -14.97 16.11
C ALA A 2 -26.40 -14.77 14.70
N GLY A 3 -27.22 -14.45 13.68
CA GLY A 3 -26.74 -14.22 12.32
C GLY A 3 -25.89 -12.94 12.12
N SER A 4 -26.05 -11.92 12.97
CA SER A 4 -25.27 -10.67 12.85
C SER A 4 -23.85 -10.84 13.41
N ILE A 5 -23.75 -11.50 14.57
CA ILE A 5 -22.48 -11.81 15.24
C ILE A 5 -21.66 -12.77 14.36
N TYR A 6 -22.28 -13.82 13.83
CA TYR A 6 -21.61 -14.77 12.93
C TYR A 6 -21.01 -14.06 11.69
N ARG A 7 -21.77 -13.16 11.04
CA ARG A 7 -21.28 -12.38 9.90
C ARG A 7 -20.10 -11.49 10.26
N LEU A 8 -20.13 -10.86 11.44
CA LEU A 8 -19.04 -10.02 11.92
C LEU A 8 -17.77 -10.85 12.19
N PHE A 9 -17.89 -12.03 12.82
CA PHE A 9 -16.76 -12.94 12.99
C PHE A 9 -16.20 -13.44 11.66
N GLN A 10 -17.06 -13.80 10.70
CA GLN A 10 -16.64 -14.22 9.36
C GLN A 10 -15.91 -13.09 8.63
N PHE A 11 -16.37 -11.84 8.77
CA PHE A 11 -15.71 -10.67 8.19
C PHE A 11 -14.33 -10.43 8.81
N ILE A 12 -14.22 -10.44 10.14
CA ILE A 12 -12.94 -10.29 10.85
C ILE A 12 -11.98 -11.42 10.47
N TYR A 13 -12.48 -12.66 10.39
CA TYR A 13 -11.68 -13.81 9.98
C TYR A 13 -11.11 -13.64 8.57
N ARG A 14 -11.95 -13.19 7.61
CA ARG A 14 -11.51 -12.88 6.23
C ARG A 14 -10.47 -11.76 6.19
N LEU A 15 -10.61 -10.73 7.01
CA LEU A 15 -9.58 -9.70 7.14
C LEU A 15 -8.26 -10.32 7.61
N ILE A 16 -8.26 -11.07 8.73
CA ILE A 16 -7.03 -11.69 9.26
C ILE A 16 -6.37 -12.60 8.21
N GLN A 17 -7.16 -13.40 7.47
CA GLN A 17 -6.66 -14.23 6.38
C GLN A 17 -5.97 -13.40 5.29
N MET A 18 -6.56 -12.26 4.90
CA MET A 18 -5.99 -11.38 3.89
C MET A 18 -4.63 -10.79 4.33
N SER A 19 -4.52 -10.35 5.58
CA SER A 19 -3.22 -9.94 6.16
C SER A 19 -2.21 -11.08 6.17
N PHE A 20 -2.63 -12.28 6.56
CA PHE A 20 -1.76 -13.44 6.57
C PHE A 20 -1.20 -13.75 5.18
N TYR A 21 -2.05 -13.77 4.15
CA TYR A 21 -1.60 -14.00 2.77
C TYR A 21 -0.68 -12.86 2.29
N PHE A 22 -0.96 -11.61 2.62
CA PHE A 22 -0.07 -10.51 2.30
C PHE A 22 1.36 -10.76 2.80
N TRP A 23 1.53 -11.13 4.06
CA TRP A 23 2.85 -11.42 4.62
C TRP A 23 3.51 -12.65 4.00
N VAL A 24 2.77 -13.74 3.81
CA VAL A 24 3.29 -14.97 3.18
C VAL A 24 3.83 -14.69 1.78
N TYR A 25 3.08 -13.98 0.95
CA TYR A 25 3.50 -13.66 -0.42
C TYR A 25 4.61 -12.60 -0.47
N LEU A 26 4.60 -11.65 0.46
CA LEU A 26 5.65 -10.65 0.59
C LEU A 26 6.99 -11.30 0.96
N ILE A 27 7.00 -12.24 1.92
CA ILE A 27 8.20 -13.00 2.29
C ILE A 27 8.63 -13.93 1.13
N LYS A 28 7.69 -14.67 0.53
CA LYS A 28 7.97 -15.63 -0.54
C LYS A 28 8.64 -15.00 -1.76
N GLY A 29 8.21 -13.80 -2.15
CA GLY A 29 8.78 -13.11 -3.29
C GLY A 29 10.02 -12.28 -2.98
N LEU A 30 10.58 -12.39 -1.77
CA LEU A 30 11.59 -11.50 -1.18
C LEU A 30 11.06 -10.06 -1.11
N VAL A 31 10.96 -9.51 0.10
CA VAL A 31 10.35 -8.19 0.41
C VAL A 31 10.64 -7.11 -0.65
N LEU A 32 11.88 -7.04 -1.13
CA LEU A 32 12.33 -6.07 -2.14
C LEU A 32 11.62 -6.21 -3.50
N TYR A 33 11.36 -7.43 -3.97
CA TYR A 33 10.79 -7.70 -5.29
C TYR A 33 9.27 -7.89 -5.25
N SER A 34 8.71 -8.24 -4.10
CA SER A 34 7.31 -8.64 -3.95
C SER A 34 6.38 -7.53 -3.50
N LEU A 35 6.89 -6.35 -3.12
CA LEU A 35 6.06 -5.28 -2.54
C LEU A 35 4.90 -4.87 -3.45
N LEU A 36 5.16 -4.54 -4.73
CA LEU A 36 4.11 -4.15 -5.68
C LEU A 36 3.07 -5.26 -5.89
N PRO A 37 3.44 -6.51 -6.28
CA PRO A 37 2.44 -7.55 -6.48
C PRO A 37 1.69 -7.91 -5.20
N ALA A 38 2.32 -7.84 -4.02
CA ALA A 38 1.65 -8.10 -2.74
C ALA A 38 0.63 -7.00 -2.40
N VAL A 39 0.98 -5.73 -2.54
CA VAL A 39 0.04 -4.61 -2.30
C VAL A 39 -1.08 -4.61 -3.34
N ALA A 40 -0.78 -4.96 -4.60
CA ALA A 40 -1.80 -5.04 -5.64
C ALA A 40 -2.79 -6.18 -5.40
N ALA A 41 -2.30 -7.36 -5.00
CA ALA A 41 -3.14 -8.49 -4.62
C ALA A 41 -3.98 -8.18 -3.36
N LEU A 42 -3.40 -7.50 -2.37
CA LEU A 42 -4.09 -7.04 -1.16
C LEU A 42 -5.24 -6.07 -1.51
N TRP A 43 -4.99 -5.12 -2.41
CA TRP A 43 -6.02 -4.19 -2.86
C TRP A 43 -7.18 -4.92 -3.55
N ALA A 44 -6.88 -5.79 -4.52
CA ALA A 44 -7.91 -6.54 -5.23
C ALA A 44 -8.70 -7.46 -4.28
N THR A 45 -8.02 -8.14 -3.35
CA THR A 45 -8.66 -9.04 -2.38
C THR A 45 -9.53 -8.28 -1.39
N SER A 46 -9.12 -7.08 -0.96
CA SER A 46 -9.95 -6.25 -0.07
C SER A 46 -11.23 -5.76 -0.76
N ARG A 47 -11.22 -5.51 -2.07
CA ARG A 47 -12.45 -5.24 -2.86
C ARG A 47 -13.43 -6.41 -2.76
N MET A 48 -12.95 -7.62 -3.00
CA MET A 48 -13.75 -8.85 -2.92
C MET A 48 -14.36 -9.03 -1.52
N VAL A 49 -13.57 -8.79 -0.46
CA VAL A 49 -14.03 -8.92 0.93
C VAL A 49 -15.08 -7.86 1.29
N ILE A 50 -14.93 -6.62 0.83
CA ILE A 50 -15.88 -5.53 1.10
C ILE A 50 -17.20 -5.75 0.36
N TRP A 51 -17.16 -6.18 -0.90
CA TRP A 51 -18.36 -6.36 -1.73
C TRP A 51 -18.94 -7.78 -1.73
N GLN A 52 -18.43 -8.67 -0.88
CA GLN A 52 -18.94 -10.04 -0.70
C GLN A 52 -19.08 -10.82 -2.01
N GLN A 53 -18.12 -10.70 -2.92
CA GLN A 53 -18.06 -11.58 -4.10
C GLN A 53 -17.45 -12.92 -3.65
N GLU A 54 -18.27 -13.99 -3.56
CA GLU A 54 -17.91 -15.25 -2.89
C GLU A 54 -17.48 -16.38 -3.83
N ASP A 55 -17.20 -16.10 -5.09
CA ASP A 55 -17.07 -17.17 -6.10
C ASP A 55 -15.74 -17.94 -6.05
N MET A 56 -14.75 -17.49 -5.26
CA MET A 56 -13.42 -18.12 -5.18
C MET A 56 -12.87 -18.18 -3.75
N GLU A 57 -12.03 -19.17 -3.47
CA GLU A 57 -11.25 -19.21 -2.24
C GLU A 57 -10.27 -18.02 -2.18
N MET A 58 -10.17 -17.39 -1.00
CA MET A 58 -9.33 -16.20 -0.80
C MET A 58 -7.86 -16.43 -1.19
N LYS A 59 -7.35 -17.64 -0.94
CA LYS A 59 -5.98 -18.04 -1.30
C LYS A 59 -5.75 -17.97 -2.80
N ASP A 60 -6.66 -18.52 -3.59
CA ASP A 60 -6.54 -18.60 -5.03
C ASP A 60 -6.79 -17.24 -5.69
N PHE A 61 -7.70 -16.45 -5.11
CA PHE A 61 -7.93 -15.07 -5.52
C PHE A 61 -6.70 -14.20 -5.28
N PHE A 62 -6.09 -14.28 -4.09
CA PHE A 62 -4.87 -13.55 -3.78
C PHE A 62 -3.71 -13.98 -4.69
N LYS A 63 -3.54 -15.30 -4.88
CA LYS A 63 -2.50 -15.87 -5.72
C LYS A 63 -2.60 -15.41 -7.18
N SER A 64 -3.79 -15.48 -7.77
CA SER A 64 -4.02 -15.10 -9.16
C SER A 64 -3.67 -13.63 -9.41
N HIS A 65 -4.05 -12.74 -8.50
CA HIS A 65 -3.69 -11.32 -8.58
C HIS A 65 -2.21 -11.08 -8.33
N TYR A 66 -1.60 -11.79 -7.39
CA TYR A 66 -0.16 -11.71 -7.15
C TYR A 66 0.63 -12.12 -8.40
N ASP A 67 0.28 -13.24 -9.01
CA ASP A 67 0.95 -13.77 -10.20
C ASP A 67 0.75 -12.84 -11.41
N LYS A 68 -0.42 -12.21 -11.57
CA LYS A 68 -0.69 -11.20 -12.60
C LYS A 68 0.31 -10.03 -12.55
N TYR A 69 0.66 -9.55 -11.36
CA TYR A 69 1.55 -8.39 -11.20
C TYR A 69 3.01 -8.74 -10.94
N LYS A 70 3.34 -10.04 -10.83
CA LYS A 70 4.70 -10.53 -10.56
C LYS A 70 5.74 -10.07 -11.58
N GLN A 71 5.33 -9.81 -12.82
CA GLN A 71 6.20 -9.26 -13.87
C GLN A 71 6.79 -7.88 -13.51
N HIS A 72 6.15 -7.13 -12.61
CA HIS A 72 6.58 -5.78 -12.21
C HIS A 72 7.56 -5.77 -11.01
N ARG A 73 8.18 -6.91 -10.69
CA ARG A 73 9.15 -7.07 -9.59
C ARG A 73 10.26 -6.01 -9.54
N TRP A 74 10.72 -5.54 -10.70
CA TRP A 74 11.76 -4.51 -10.78
C TRP A 74 11.28 -3.15 -10.27
N THR A 75 10.00 -2.85 -10.42
CA THR A 75 9.46 -1.61 -9.86
C THR A 75 9.37 -1.69 -8.34
N SER A 76 8.97 -2.84 -7.78
CA SER A 76 9.05 -3.06 -6.34
C SER A 76 10.47 -2.79 -5.84
N PHE A 77 11.48 -3.36 -6.52
CA PHE A 77 12.87 -3.22 -6.15
C PHE A 77 13.31 -1.75 -6.17
N SER A 78 13.05 -1.03 -7.26
CA SER A 78 13.38 0.39 -7.37
C SER A 78 12.74 1.22 -6.28
N VAL A 79 11.45 1.00 -5.99
CA VAL A 79 10.74 1.76 -4.94
C VAL A 79 11.32 1.48 -3.57
N VAL A 80 11.59 0.22 -3.22
CA VAL A 80 12.13 -0.13 -1.90
C VAL A 80 13.56 0.41 -1.74
N ILE A 81 14.41 0.27 -2.76
CA ILE A 81 15.77 0.81 -2.73
C ILE A 81 15.77 2.33 -2.62
N LEU A 82 14.91 3.04 -3.36
CA LEU A 82 14.79 4.49 -3.24
C LEU A 82 14.37 4.91 -1.83
N ASN A 83 13.43 4.19 -1.20
CA ASN A 83 13.05 4.45 0.19
C ASN A 83 14.24 4.24 1.15
N ILE A 84 15.00 3.14 0.99
CA ILE A 84 16.19 2.88 1.81
C ILE A 84 17.22 4.00 1.65
N ILE A 85 17.52 4.41 0.41
CA ILE A 85 18.49 5.49 0.13
C ILE A 85 18.06 6.79 0.81
N VAL A 86 16.79 7.17 0.67
CA VAL A 86 16.26 8.41 1.28
C VAL A 86 16.29 8.34 2.81
N LEU A 87 15.94 7.20 3.41
CA LEU A 87 16.00 7.02 4.86
C LEU A 87 17.43 7.05 5.41
N VAL A 88 18.37 6.41 4.71
CA VAL A 88 19.80 6.44 5.07
C VAL A 88 20.35 7.86 4.96
N ALA A 89 20.03 8.57 3.87
CA ALA A 89 20.41 9.97 3.71
C ALA A 89 19.83 10.84 4.83
N LEU A 90 18.55 10.66 5.16
CA LEU A 90 17.88 11.37 6.24
C LEU A 90 18.57 11.14 7.60
N PHE A 91 18.97 9.89 7.90
CA PHE A 91 19.69 9.55 9.12
C PHE A 91 21.02 10.31 9.24
N PHE A 92 21.85 10.26 8.20
CA PHE A 92 23.16 10.94 8.21
C PHE A 92 23.04 12.46 8.23
N ILE A 93 22.10 13.02 7.47
CA ILE A 93 21.86 14.47 7.47
C ILE A 93 21.41 14.91 8.86
N ASN A 94 20.46 14.22 9.48
CA ASN A 94 19.95 14.55 10.80
C ASN A 94 21.02 14.46 11.92
N GLN A 95 22.05 13.62 11.74
CA GLN A 95 23.18 13.54 12.66
C GLN A 95 24.20 14.68 12.45
N SER A 96 24.17 15.36 11.30
CA SER A 96 25.10 16.45 11.00
C SER A 96 24.67 17.78 11.64
N ASN A 97 25.60 18.46 12.30
CA ASN A 97 25.37 19.75 12.98
C ASN A 97 25.45 20.98 12.04
N HIS A 98 25.37 20.79 10.73
CA HIS A 98 25.47 21.88 9.77
C HIS A 98 24.15 22.63 9.63
N VAL A 99 24.20 23.96 9.50
CA VAL A 99 23.01 24.82 9.30
C VAL A 99 22.19 24.41 8.07
N ILE A 100 22.84 23.88 7.03
CA ILE A 100 22.18 23.42 5.79
C ILE A 100 21.44 22.09 5.99
N SER A 101 21.72 21.36 7.08
CA SER A 101 21.11 20.06 7.39
C SER A 101 19.58 20.13 7.38
N LEU A 102 18.99 21.17 7.98
CA LEU A 102 17.55 21.33 8.06
C LEU A 102 16.88 21.41 6.68
N ALA A 103 17.47 22.15 5.74
CA ALA A 103 16.95 22.26 4.37
C ALA A 103 16.98 20.89 3.67
N PHE A 104 18.06 20.13 3.82
CA PHE A 104 18.17 18.79 3.26
C PHE A 104 17.21 17.79 3.90
N VAL A 105 16.96 17.87 5.22
CA VAL A 105 15.94 17.06 5.90
C VAL A 105 14.57 17.28 5.26
N ILE A 106 14.17 18.53 5.04
CA ILE A 106 12.88 18.86 4.40
C ILE A 106 12.81 18.26 2.99
N VAL A 107 13.88 18.38 2.20
CA VAL A 107 13.94 17.80 0.84
C VAL A 107 13.82 16.27 0.89
N CYS A 108 14.53 15.60 1.80
CA CYS A 108 14.45 14.14 1.96
C CYS A 108 13.04 13.70 2.39
N ILE A 109 12.40 14.40 3.33
CA ILE A 109 11.02 14.10 3.74
C ILE A 109 10.05 14.29 2.56
N TYR A 110 10.21 15.37 1.79
CA TYR A 110 9.40 15.61 0.60
C TYR A 110 9.55 14.48 -0.44
N LEU A 111 10.78 14.04 -0.71
CA LEU A 111 11.03 12.92 -1.62
C LEU A 111 10.42 11.62 -1.09
N LEU A 112 10.54 11.35 0.22
CA LEU A 112 9.96 10.17 0.84
C LEU A 112 8.43 10.16 0.68
N VAL A 113 7.78 11.28 0.95
CA VAL A 113 6.34 11.48 0.76
C VAL A 113 5.95 11.23 -0.70
N LEU A 114 6.69 11.83 -1.64
CA LEU A 114 6.40 11.74 -3.06
C LEU A 114 6.56 10.31 -3.60
N ILE A 115 7.60 9.59 -3.19
CA ILE A 115 7.84 8.20 -3.58
C ILE A 115 6.68 7.32 -3.12
N ASN A 116 6.26 7.43 -1.85
CA ASN A 116 5.21 6.60 -1.28
C ASN A 116 3.84 6.92 -1.89
N LEU A 117 3.52 8.20 -2.09
CA LEU A 117 2.27 8.59 -2.77
C LEU A 117 2.24 8.09 -4.21
N ASN A 118 3.31 8.31 -4.96
CA ASN A 118 3.39 7.87 -6.35
C ASN A 118 3.26 6.35 -6.44
N PHE A 119 3.89 5.59 -5.54
CA PHE A 119 3.74 4.14 -5.47
C PHE A 119 2.26 3.69 -5.29
N ILE A 120 1.54 4.30 -4.34
CA ILE A 120 0.12 3.96 -4.09
C ILE A 120 -0.77 4.32 -5.29
N TYR A 121 -0.62 5.53 -5.83
CA TYR A 121 -1.39 5.96 -7.01
C TYR A 121 -1.06 5.12 -8.25
N MET A 122 0.20 4.73 -8.43
CA MET A 122 0.62 3.88 -9.55
C MET A 122 -0.05 2.51 -9.47
N ILE A 123 -0.13 1.91 -8.29
CA ILE A 123 -0.86 0.66 -8.08
C ILE A 123 -2.34 0.83 -8.40
N TYR A 124 -2.96 1.95 -8.00
CA TYR A 124 -4.34 2.25 -8.33
C TYR A 124 -4.60 2.24 -9.84
N PHE A 125 -3.80 2.98 -10.61
CA PHE A 125 -3.93 3.07 -12.07
C PHE A 125 -3.64 1.74 -12.76
N LEU A 126 -2.68 0.98 -12.23
CA LEU A 126 -2.34 -0.35 -12.74
C LEU A 126 -3.49 -1.35 -12.56
N ILE A 127 -4.16 -1.33 -11.41
CA ILE A 127 -5.25 -2.27 -11.09
C ILE A 127 -6.57 -1.87 -11.74
N THR A 128 -6.93 -0.58 -11.67
CA THR A 128 -8.29 -0.13 -11.98
C THR A 128 -8.44 0.27 -13.44
N GLN A 129 -7.39 0.84 -14.05
CA GLN A 129 -7.45 1.37 -15.42
C GLN A 129 -6.64 0.52 -16.42
N ASN A 130 -6.04 -0.60 -15.99
CA ASN A 130 -5.20 -1.49 -16.80
C ASN A 130 -4.15 -0.74 -17.66
N HIS A 131 -3.65 0.39 -17.16
CA HIS A 131 -2.65 1.18 -17.86
C HIS A 131 -1.29 0.49 -17.88
N THR A 132 -0.48 0.82 -18.88
CA THR A 132 0.92 0.36 -18.92
C THR A 132 1.70 0.97 -17.76
N MET A 133 2.74 0.27 -17.30
CA MET A 133 3.53 0.69 -16.13
C MET A 133 4.06 2.13 -16.22
N LYS A 134 4.53 2.53 -17.41
CA LYS A 134 5.05 3.88 -17.66
C LYS A 134 3.95 4.94 -17.54
N ASN A 135 2.78 4.67 -18.11
CA ASN A 135 1.64 5.58 -18.05
C ASN A 135 1.11 5.69 -16.61
N SER A 136 1.01 4.57 -15.90
CA SER A 136 0.60 4.55 -14.49
C SER A 136 1.53 5.38 -13.61
N PHE A 137 2.84 5.35 -13.84
CA PHE A 137 3.80 6.16 -13.08
C PHE A 137 3.66 7.67 -13.36
N ALA A 138 3.52 8.06 -14.64
CA ALA A 138 3.35 9.46 -15.02
C ALA A 138 2.03 10.04 -14.48
N LEU A 139 0.94 9.28 -14.61
CA LEU A 139 -0.36 9.65 -14.06
C LEU A 139 -0.31 9.75 -12.55
N ALA A 140 0.31 8.77 -11.87
CA ALA A 140 0.44 8.78 -10.42
C ALA A 140 1.18 10.02 -9.89
N PHE A 141 2.26 10.42 -10.55
CA PHE A 141 2.99 11.65 -10.21
C PHE A 141 2.09 12.89 -10.31
N VAL A 142 1.39 13.03 -11.44
CA VAL A 142 0.51 14.18 -11.70
C VAL A 142 -0.67 14.19 -10.73
N THR A 143 -1.30 13.04 -10.47
CA THR A 143 -2.43 12.93 -9.55
C THR A 143 -2.04 13.21 -8.11
N ALA A 144 -0.87 12.76 -7.66
CA ALA A 144 -0.38 13.03 -6.31
C ALA A 144 -0.27 14.54 -6.03
N ILE A 145 0.10 15.34 -7.03
CA ILE A 145 0.20 16.80 -6.94
C ILE A 145 -1.15 17.48 -7.15
N ARG A 146 -1.94 17.05 -8.15
CA ARG A 146 -3.24 17.66 -8.47
C ARG A 146 -4.31 17.45 -7.40
N ARG A 147 -4.24 16.39 -6.61
CA ARG A 147 -5.26 16.04 -5.58
C ARG A 147 -4.66 16.04 -4.17
N PRO A 148 -4.17 17.18 -3.65
CA PRO A 148 -3.40 17.25 -2.40
C PRO A 148 -4.18 16.76 -1.18
N PHE A 149 -5.49 17.01 -1.09
CA PHE A 149 -6.31 16.51 0.03
C PHE A 149 -6.35 14.98 0.10
N ARG A 150 -6.46 14.29 -1.06
CA ARG A 150 -6.47 12.83 -1.09
C ARG A 150 -5.08 12.26 -0.79
N SER A 151 -4.04 12.89 -1.35
CA SER A 151 -2.65 12.58 -1.01
C SER A 151 -2.42 12.71 0.50
N PHE A 152 -2.93 13.77 1.13
CA PHE A 152 -2.84 13.96 2.57
C PHE A 152 -3.54 12.83 3.36
N ILE A 153 -4.75 12.42 2.96
CA ILE A 153 -5.47 11.29 3.59
C ILE A 153 -4.66 9.99 3.46
N ILE A 154 -4.07 9.72 2.29
CA ILE A 154 -3.21 8.54 2.08
C ILE A 154 -1.98 8.61 3.00
N LEU A 155 -1.36 9.78 3.17
CA LEU A 155 -0.25 9.95 4.10
C LEU A 155 -0.66 9.69 5.54
N VAL A 156 -1.79 10.24 5.99
CA VAL A 156 -2.32 9.98 7.34
C VAL A 156 -2.57 8.48 7.53
N LEU A 157 -3.09 7.78 6.53
CA LEU A 157 -3.27 6.33 6.57
C LEU A 157 -1.94 5.59 6.73
N LEU A 158 -0.93 5.91 5.92
CA LEU A 158 0.39 5.29 5.98
C LEU A 158 1.06 5.53 7.35
N VAL A 159 1.00 6.77 7.86
CA VAL A 159 1.51 7.12 9.19
C VAL A 159 0.75 6.37 10.28
N SER A 160 -0.57 6.25 10.18
CA SER A 160 -1.40 5.52 11.15
C SER A 160 -1.03 4.03 11.19
N VAL A 161 -0.84 3.41 10.03
CA VAL A 161 -0.39 2.01 9.92
C VAL A 161 1.03 1.84 10.47
N PHE A 162 1.91 2.80 10.24
CA PHE A 162 3.26 2.79 10.83
C PHE A 162 3.24 2.96 12.35
N MET A 163 2.40 3.87 12.88
CA MET A 163 2.23 4.04 14.32
C MET A 163 1.68 2.78 14.99
N LEU A 164 0.80 2.03 14.30
CA LEU A 164 0.34 0.72 14.77
C LEU A 164 1.49 -0.28 14.91
N MET A 165 2.45 -0.28 13.97
CA MET A 165 3.66 -1.12 14.05
C MET A 165 4.51 -0.76 15.27
N VAL A 166 4.72 0.54 15.52
CA VAL A 166 5.51 1.02 16.68
C VAL A 166 4.83 0.69 18.00
N TRP A 167 3.50 0.81 18.07
CA TRP A 167 2.75 0.55 19.29
C TRP A 167 2.58 -0.94 19.59
N ASN A 168 2.25 -1.75 18.58
CA ASN A 168 2.07 -3.19 18.74
C ASN A 168 2.32 -3.94 17.43
N LEU A 169 3.47 -4.61 17.35
CA LEU A 169 3.89 -5.38 16.19
C LEU A 169 2.90 -6.51 15.85
N VAL A 170 2.33 -7.19 16.84
CA VAL A 170 1.37 -8.29 16.63
C VAL A 170 0.08 -7.75 16.01
N ALA A 171 -0.43 -6.63 16.53
CA ALA A 171 -1.59 -5.96 15.97
C ALA A 171 -1.33 -5.47 14.54
N PHE A 172 -0.13 -4.96 14.25
CA PHE A 172 0.28 -4.58 12.91
C PHE A 172 0.34 -5.76 11.94
N LEU A 173 0.90 -6.90 12.36
CA LEU A 173 0.94 -8.10 11.53
C LEU A 173 -0.47 -8.60 11.19
N ALA A 174 -1.40 -8.56 12.15
CA ALA A 174 -2.77 -9.01 11.95
C ALA A 174 -3.64 -8.00 11.16
N PHE A 175 -3.54 -6.70 11.46
CA PHE A 175 -4.49 -5.69 10.97
C PHE A 175 -3.87 -4.65 10.03
N GLY A 176 -2.56 -4.45 10.02
CA GLY A 176 -1.89 -3.42 9.22
C GLY A 176 -2.22 -3.53 7.71
N PRO A 177 -1.97 -4.69 7.07
CA PRO A 177 -2.34 -4.89 5.67
C PRO A 177 -3.84 -4.73 5.43
N CYS A 178 -4.69 -5.20 6.34
CA CYS A 178 -6.15 -5.03 6.24
C CYS A 178 -6.58 -3.57 6.19
N ILE A 179 -6.12 -2.79 7.15
CA ILE A 179 -6.43 -1.36 7.25
C ILE A 179 -5.99 -0.67 5.96
N LEU A 180 -4.78 -0.96 5.48
CA LEU A 180 -4.26 -0.41 4.24
C LEU A 180 -5.14 -0.79 3.04
N GLY A 181 -5.44 -2.07 2.82
CA GLY A 181 -6.26 -2.53 1.69
C GLY A 181 -7.68 -1.96 1.69
N VAL A 182 -8.36 -1.97 2.85
CA VAL A 182 -9.73 -1.46 2.98
C VAL A 182 -9.78 0.05 2.80
N CYS A 183 -8.92 0.81 3.49
CA CYS A 183 -8.93 2.26 3.40
C CYS A 183 -8.55 2.75 2.01
N LEU A 184 -7.59 2.12 1.33
CA LEU A 184 -7.28 2.46 -0.07
C LEU A 184 -8.50 2.24 -0.97
N ASN A 185 -9.25 1.17 -0.80
CA ASN A 185 -10.49 0.98 -1.56
C ASN A 185 -11.51 2.09 -1.33
N VAL A 186 -11.73 2.50 -0.09
CA VAL A 186 -12.66 3.58 0.24
C VAL A 186 -12.22 4.93 -0.35
N ILE A 187 -10.93 5.27 -0.22
CA ILE A 187 -10.36 6.53 -0.73
C ILE A 187 -10.48 6.63 -2.26
N PHE A 188 -10.23 5.53 -2.95
CA PHE A 188 -10.17 5.50 -4.41
C PHE A 188 -11.50 5.20 -5.08
N GLN A 189 -12.46 4.58 -4.40
CA GLN A 189 -13.82 4.43 -4.92
C GLN A 189 -14.46 5.81 -5.19
N GLN A 190 -14.17 6.81 -4.35
CA GLN A 190 -14.55 8.21 -4.56
C GLN A 190 -13.84 8.88 -5.75
N LEU A 191 -12.83 8.24 -6.35
CA LEU A 191 -12.13 8.73 -7.54
C LEU A 191 -12.83 8.28 -8.81
N THR A 192 -13.22 7.01 -8.87
CA THR A 192 -14.00 6.42 -9.98
C THR A 192 -15.42 6.96 -10.09
N ASN A 193 -16.04 7.43 -9.01
CA ASN A 193 -17.42 7.98 -9.05
C ASN A 193 -17.49 9.48 -9.42
N ASN A 194 -16.34 10.17 -9.45
CA ASN A 194 -16.25 11.61 -9.72
C ASN A 194 -15.56 11.91 -11.07
N GLU A 195 -15.32 10.88 -11.88
CA GLU A 195 -14.91 10.95 -13.29
C GLU A 195 -16.08 10.47 -14.15
#